data_AF-M1RTS6-F1
#
_entry.id   AF-M1RTS6-F1
#
_cell.length_a   1.000
_cell.length_b   1.000
_cell.length_c   1.000
_cell.angle_alpha   90.00
_cell.angle_beta   90.00
_cell.angle_gamma   90.00
#
_symmetry.space_group_name_H-M   'P 1'
#
loop_
_entity.id
_entity.type
_entity.pdbx_description
1 polymer ?
#
loop_
_entity_poly.entity_id
_entity_poly.type
_entity_poly.pdbx_seq_one_letter_code
_entity_poly.pdbx_strand_id
1 'polypeptide(L)'
;MRYDVIIVGGGPAGLSCAITIGSAVEHEMEFAKGKKVLVIDNGNSDLKSAKLNNVPGIKRGTIGKELLEQIKDQAKEYSCVEILEDTVQKVLKNSGFIVQTASGNSFEADVVVLASGFKAFDIEGLDLDVVENPLSPKPGRVMIKTNKNYEALDKDGNAIENLYIAGLLAGFSSMFTCAAGSGVQVGINILNKYAGKPIVIHDVP
;
A
#
# COMPACT_ATOMS: atom_id res chain seq x y z
N MET A 1 17.26 6.30 7.21
CA MET A 1 16.27 6.49 8.30
C MET A 1 15.42 5.24 8.40
N ARG A 2 14.88 4.91 9.58
CA ARG A 2 14.11 3.66 9.81
C ARG A 2 12.64 3.95 10.07
N TYR A 3 11.77 3.17 9.44
CA TYR A 3 10.31 3.16 9.62
C TYR A 3 9.87 1.74 9.98
N ASP A 4 8.70 1.59 10.59
CA ASP A 4 8.13 0.26 10.85
C ASP A 4 7.48 -0.29 9.57
N VAL A 5 6.83 0.58 8.80
CA VAL A 5 6.16 0.25 7.54
C VAL A 5 6.54 1.25 6.45
N ILE A 6 7.00 0.76 5.30
CA ILE A 6 7.13 1.56 4.08
C ILE A 6 6.11 1.11 3.05
N ILE A 7 5.34 2.05 2.52
CA ILE A 7 4.31 1.83 1.50
C ILE A 7 4.80 2.46 0.19
N VAL A 8 4.95 1.64 -0.85
CA VAL A 8 5.39 2.07 -2.18
C VAL A 8 4.18 2.33 -3.07
N GLY A 9 3.85 3.60 -3.27
CA GLY A 9 2.74 4.09 -4.08
C GLY A 9 1.67 4.79 -3.25
N GLY A 10 1.44 6.08 -3.52
CA GLY A 10 0.43 6.92 -2.86
C GLY A 10 -0.90 6.96 -3.61
N GLY A 11 -1.31 5.83 -4.20
CA GLY A 11 -2.63 5.65 -4.79
C GLY A 11 -3.69 5.26 -3.75
N PRO A 12 -4.93 4.91 -4.17
CA PRO A 12 -6.00 4.52 -3.26
C PRO A 12 -5.60 3.39 -2.30
N ALA A 13 -4.92 2.36 -2.79
CA ALA A 13 -4.49 1.23 -1.97
C ALA A 13 -3.45 1.64 -0.90
N GLY A 14 -2.41 2.35 -1.31
CA GLY A 14 -1.34 2.73 -0.39
C GLY A 14 -1.80 3.73 0.67
N LEU A 15 -2.57 4.75 0.28
CA LEU A 15 -3.06 5.73 1.25
C LEU A 15 -4.10 5.14 2.20
N SER A 16 -5.01 4.28 1.73
CA SER A 16 -5.95 3.60 2.63
C SER A 16 -5.24 2.65 3.61
N CYS A 17 -4.16 1.99 3.17
CA CYS A 17 -3.29 1.21 4.07
C CYS A 17 -2.64 2.12 5.14
N ALA A 18 -2.07 3.26 4.71
CA ALA A 18 -1.43 4.22 5.60
C ALA A 18 -2.41 4.78 6.65
N ILE A 19 -3.62 5.18 6.24
CA ILE A 19 -4.69 5.66 7.13
C ILE A 19 -5.10 4.59 8.14
N THR A 20 -5.28 3.34 7.68
CA THR A 20 -5.67 2.23 8.56
C THR A 20 -4.64 1.98 9.65
N ILE A 21 -3.36 1.99 9.29
CA ILE A 21 -2.26 1.85 10.25
C ILE A 21 -2.19 3.09 11.15
N GLY A 22 -2.24 4.29 10.56
CA GLY A 22 -2.12 5.55 11.27
C GLY A 22 -3.17 5.73 12.37
N SER A 23 -4.42 5.39 12.07
CA SER A 23 -5.50 5.36 13.07
C SER A 23 -5.17 4.44 14.24
N ALA A 24 -4.74 3.20 13.98
CA ALA A 24 -4.39 2.27 15.06
C ALA A 24 -3.23 2.77 15.95
N VAL A 25 -2.26 3.50 15.37
CA VAL A 25 -1.15 4.11 16.12
C VAL A 25 -1.66 5.27 17.00
N GLU A 26 -2.49 6.15 16.46
CA GLU A 26 -2.98 7.35 17.16
C GLU A 26 -3.92 7.02 18.31
N HIS A 27 -4.74 5.97 18.20
CA HIS A 27 -5.57 5.47 19.30
C HIS A 27 -4.79 4.72 20.39
N GLU A 28 -3.45 4.83 20.38
CA GLU A 28 -2.53 4.19 21.32
C GLU A 28 -2.83 2.69 21.54
N MET A 29 -3.28 1.98 20.51
CA MET A 29 -3.40 0.54 20.60
C MET A 29 -2.02 -0.02 20.92
N GLU A 30 -1.88 -0.71 22.06
CA GLU A 30 -0.57 -1.05 22.63
C GLU A 30 0.38 -1.72 21.61
N PHE A 31 -0.15 -2.57 20.73
CA PHE A 31 0.64 -3.26 19.69
C PHE A 31 1.08 -2.38 18.52
N ALA A 32 0.44 -1.22 18.32
CA ALA A 32 0.74 -0.25 17.26
C ALA A 32 1.43 1.02 17.79
N LYS A 33 1.61 1.14 19.11
CA LYS A 33 2.16 2.34 19.74
C LYS A 33 3.56 2.66 19.19
N GLY A 34 3.75 3.91 18.79
CA GLY A 34 5.04 4.45 18.34
C GLY A 34 5.51 3.98 16.96
N LYS A 35 4.67 3.24 16.21
CA LYS A 35 4.99 2.80 14.85
C LYS A 35 5.05 3.98 13.89
N LYS A 36 6.03 3.97 12.98
CA LYS A 36 6.20 4.99 11.93
C LYS A 36 5.91 4.44 10.55
N VAL A 37 5.18 5.20 9.74
CA VAL A 37 4.78 4.83 8.39
C VAL A 37 5.33 5.85 7.39
N LEU A 38 5.99 5.37 6.34
CA LEU A 38 6.40 6.20 5.21
C LEU A 38 5.68 5.76 3.93
N VAL A 39 4.98 6.67 3.29
CA VAL A 39 4.45 6.48 1.94
C VAL A 39 5.40 7.15 0.94
N ILE A 40 5.92 6.38 -0.02
CA ILE A 40 6.75 6.91 -1.11
C ILE A 40 5.91 6.89 -2.38
N ASP A 41 5.60 8.06 -2.94
CA ASP A 41 4.71 8.23 -4.09
C ASP A 41 5.35 9.05 -5.20
N ASN A 42 5.28 8.58 -6.44
CA ASN A 42 5.77 9.33 -7.62
C ASN A 42 4.66 10.14 -8.31
N GLY A 43 3.45 10.14 -7.76
CA GLY A 43 2.32 10.92 -8.27
C GLY A 43 1.65 10.36 -9.53
N ASN A 44 1.96 9.14 -9.98
CA ASN A 44 1.44 8.59 -11.25
C ASN A 44 0.14 7.76 -11.13
N SER A 45 -0.63 7.96 -10.05
CA SER A 45 -1.90 7.27 -9.81
C SER A 45 -2.91 7.45 -10.95
N ASP A 46 -3.46 6.34 -11.44
CA ASP A 46 -4.51 6.33 -12.48
C ASP A 46 -5.81 7.01 -12.04
N LEU A 47 -6.03 7.16 -10.72
CA LEU A 47 -7.21 7.85 -10.18
C LEU A 47 -7.28 9.30 -10.68
N LYS A 48 -6.13 9.94 -10.99
CA LYS A 48 -6.08 11.34 -11.45
C LYS A 48 -6.88 11.58 -12.75
N SER A 49 -7.12 10.54 -13.55
CA SER A 49 -7.87 10.63 -14.81
C SER A 49 -9.36 10.25 -14.67
N ALA A 50 -9.83 9.93 -13.47
CA ALA A 50 -11.19 9.43 -13.26
C ALA A 50 -12.20 10.53 -12.89
N LYS A 51 -13.46 10.31 -13.27
CA LYS A 51 -14.64 10.99 -12.71
C LYS A 51 -15.55 9.94 -12.08
N LEU A 52 -15.79 10.05 -10.79
CA LEU A 52 -16.44 9.00 -10.00
C LEU A 52 -17.95 9.25 -9.94
N ASN A 53 -18.74 8.28 -10.39
CA ASN A 53 -20.22 8.30 -10.32
C ASN A 53 -20.81 7.06 -9.67
N ASN A 54 -19.97 6.07 -9.38
CA ASN A 54 -20.32 4.71 -8.99
C ASN A 54 -19.58 4.26 -7.71
N VAL A 55 -19.24 5.21 -6.84
CA VAL A 55 -18.61 4.94 -5.54
C VAL A 55 -19.60 5.30 -4.43
N PRO A 56 -20.08 4.31 -3.65
CA PRO A 56 -20.93 4.56 -2.49
C PRO A 56 -20.28 5.52 -1.50
N GLY A 57 -21.06 6.43 -0.92
CA GLY A 57 -20.58 7.42 0.04
C GLY A 57 -19.81 8.61 -0.57
N ILE A 58 -19.45 8.56 -1.85
CA ILE A 58 -18.81 9.66 -2.56
C ILE A 58 -19.82 10.38 -3.44
N LYS A 59 -19.80 11.72 -3.41
CA LYS A 59 -20.68 12.56 -4.24
C LYS A 59 -20.49 12.22 -5.73
N ARG A 60 -21.59 12.08 -6.46
CA ARG A 60 -21.53 11.87 -7.92
C ARG A 60 -20.82 13.02 -8.61
N GLY A 61 -19.92 12.68 -9.53
CA GLY A 61 -19.15 13.62 -10.31
C GLY A 61 -17.83 14.06 -9.67
N THR A 62 -17.47 13.55 -8.47
CA THR A 62 -16.18 13.80 -7.85
C THR A 62 -15.03 13.50 -8.80
N ILE A 63 -14.06 14.42 -8.87
CA ILE A 63 -12.88 14.28 -9.71
C ILE A 63 -11.83 13.49 -8.95
N GLY A 64 -11.29 12.44 -9.57
CA GLY A 64 -10.38 11.52 -8.90
C GLY A 64 -9.07 12.18 -8.45
N LYS A 65 -8.59 13.20 -9.15
CA LYS A 65 -7.45 14.02 -8.71
C LYS A 65 -7.74 14.73 -7.38
N GLU A 66 -8.91 15.37 -7.26
CA GLU A 66 -9.31 16.08 -6.02
C GLU A 66 -9.50 15.10 -4.87
N LEU A 67 -10.15 13.96 -5.12
CA LEU A 67 -10.31 12.90 -4.13
C LEU A 67 -8.95 12.34 -3.67
N LEU A 68 -7.99 12.17 -4.58
CA LEU A 68 -6.67 11.68 -4.21
C LEU A 68 -5.95 12.65 -3.26
N GLU A 69 -6.00 13.95 -3.53
CA GLU A 69 -5.42 14.96 -2.64
C GLU A 69 -6.13 14.99 -1.29
N GLN A 70 -7.47 14.89 -1.25
CA GLN A 70 -8.22 14.77 0.01
C GLN A 70 -7.78 13.58 0.85
N ILE A 71 -7.57 12.41 0.23
CA ILE A 71 -7.11 11.20 0.94
C ILE A 71 -5.64 11.37 1.39
N LYS A 72 -4.80 12.04 0.60
CA LYS A 72 -3.42 12.37 1.00
C LYS A 72 -3.39 13.29 2.22
N ASP A 73 -4.26 14.30 2.25
CA ASP A 73 -4.36 15.22 3.38
C ASP A 73 -4.89 14.50 4.62
N GLN A 74 -5.91 13.65 4.48
CA GLN A 74 -6.38 12.78 5.57
C GLN A 74 -5.25 11.89 6.12
N ALA A 75 -4.43 11.30 5.25
CA ALA A 75 -3.32 10.46 5.70
C ALA A 75 -2.28 11.25 6.53
N LYS A 76 -2.06 12.54 6.22
CA LYS A 76 -1.14 13.42 6.95
C LYS A 76 -1.70 13.92 8.28
N GLU A 77 -3.00 13.79 8.54
CA GLU A 77 -3.58 14.10 9.85
C GLU A 77 -3.02 13.18 10.94
N TYR A 78 -2.68 11.94 10.57
CA TYR A 78 -2.01 10.99 11.46
C TYR A 78 -0.52 11.33 11.58
N SER A 79 -0.09 11.78 12.76
CA SER A 79 1.28 12.24 13.02
C SER A 79 2.38 11.20 12.78
N CYS A 80 2.04 9.91 12.73
CA CYS A 80 2.97 8.82 12.44
C CYS A 80 3.17 8.53 10.94
N VAL A 81 2.39 9.17 10.07
CA VAL A 81 2.42 8.97 8.62
C VAL A 81 3.16 10.11 7.94
N GLU A 82 4.26 9.77 7.28
CA GLU A 82 5.01 10.67 6.41
C GLU A 82 4.78 10.32 4.94
N ILE A 83 4.72 11.33 4.07
CA ILE A 83 4.60 11.14 2.62
C ILE A 83 5.78 11.83 1.93
N LEU A 84 6.54 11.04 1.16
CA LEU A 84 7.67 11.50 0.37
C LEU A 84 7.33 11.38 -1.12
N GLU A 85 7.49 12.49 -1.85
CA GLU A 85 7.41 12.46 -3.32
C GLU A 85 8.73 11.95 -3.90
N ASP A 86 8.76 10.69 -4.34
CA ASP A 86 9.93 10.03 -4.92
C ASP A 86 9.52 8.74 -5.66
N THR A 87 10.44 8.11 -6.36
CA THR A 87 10.25 6.81 -7.02
C THR A 87 11.14 5.76 -6.38
N VAL A 88 10.55 4.69 -5.86
CA VAL A 88 11.31 3.52 -5.39
C VAL A 88 11.85 2.76 -6.60
N GLN A 89 13.15 2.47 -6.61
CA GLN A 89 13.81 1.71 -7.68
C GLN A 89 14.25 0.31 -7.24
N LYS A 90 14.53 0.14 -5.95
CA LYS A 90 15.07 -1.12 -5.43
C LYS A 90 14.61 -1.38 -4.02
N VAL A 91 14.24 -2.63 -3.75
CA VAL A 91 13.91 -3.14 -2.43
C VAL A 91 14.73 -4.40 -2.19
N LEU A 92 15.50 -4.44 -1.12
CA LEU A 92 16.32 -5.60 -0.75
C LEU A 92 15.77 -6.22 0.53
N LYS A 93 15.55 -7.54 0.54
CA LYS A 93 15.18 -8.29 1.74
C LYS A 93 16.44 -8.74 2.49
N ASN A 94 16.51 -8.44 3.79
CA ASN A 94 17.50 -8.98 4.72
C ASN A 94 16.80 -9.37 6.04
N SER A 95 17.34 -8.99 7.21
CA SER A 95 16.61 -9.09 8.49
C SER A 95 15.35 -8.19 8.53
N GLY A 96 15.31 -7.14 7.73
CA GLY A 96 14.17 -6.29 7.41
C GLY A 96 14.16 -6.01 5.90
N PHE A 97 13.97 -4.75 5.53
CA PHE A 97 14.04 -4.28 4.15
C PHE A 97 14.89 -3.02 4.05
N ILE A 98 15.61 -2.89 2.94
CA ILE A 98 16.24 -1.65 2.51
C ILE A 98 15.51 -1.17 1.25
N VAL A 99 14.95 0.04 1.30
CA VAL A 99 14.21 0.68 0.20
C VAL A 99 15.03 1.84 -0.34
N GLN A 100 15.39 1.78 -1.62
CA GLN A 100 16.19 2.80 -2.30
C GLN A 100 15.37 3.52 -3.36
N THR A 101 15.51 4.84 -3.41
CA THR A 101 14.75 5.70 -4.31
C THR A 101 15.63 6.31 -5.41
N ALA A 102 14.99 6.83 -6.45
CA ALA A 102 15.62 7.45 -7.59
C ALA A 102 16.41 8.73 -7.23
N SER A 103 16.02 9.43 -6.16
CA SER A 103 16.77 10.59 -5.66
C SER A 103 18.03 10.22 -4.86
N GLY A 104 18.31 8.93 -4.67
CA GLY A 104 19.45 8.42 -3.91
C GLY A 104 19.20 8.24 -2.41
N ASN A 105 17.95 8.40 -1.95
CA ASN A 105 17.61 8.12 -0.55
C ASN A 105 17.60 6.61 -0.28
N SER A 106 17.92 6.25 0.96
CA SER A 106 17.87 4.87 1.46
C SER A 106 17.17 4.82 2.81
N PHE A 107 16.15 3.97 2.90
CA PHE A 107 15.32 3.77 4.08
C PHE A 107 15.34 2.32 4.52
N GLU A 108 15.19 2.09 5.83
CA GLU A 108 15.04 0.76 6.41
C GLU A 108 13.60 0.56 6.90
N ALA A 109 13.07 -0.66 6.74
CA ALA A 109 11.74 -1.02 7.18
C ALA A 109 11.66 -2.44 7.73
N ASP A 110 10.75 -2.68 8.69
CA ASP A 110 10.41 -4.03 9.11
C ASP A 110 9.39 -4.67 8.16
N VAL A 111 8.50 -3.85 7.59
CA VAL A 111 7.44 -4.22 6.64
C VAL A 111 7.48 -3.33 5.41
N VAL A 112 7.28 -3.92 4.22
CA VAL A 112 7.08 -3.20 2.96
C VAL A 112 5.74 -3.56 2.35
N VAL A 113 4.98 -2.58 1.89
CA VAL A 113 3.75 -2.76 1.11
C VAL A 113 3.97 -2.22 -0.30
N LEU A 114 3.84 -3.06 -1.32
CA LEU A 114 3.90 -2.66 -2.73
C LEU A 114 2.48 -2.36 -3.21
N ALA A 115 2.21 -1.08 -3.50
CA ALA A 115 0.92 -0.54 -3.90
C ALA A 115 1.03 0.34 -5.17
N SER A 116 1.99 0.06 -6.04
CA SER A 116 2.40 0.88 -7.18
C SER A 116 1.50 0.79 -8.43
N GLY A 117 0.31 0.19 -8.29
CA GLY A 117 -0.59 -0.09 -9.41
C GLY A 117 -0.12 -1.25 -10.27
N PHE A 118 -0.71 -1.44 -11.44
CA PHE A 118 -0.54 -2.62 -12.30
C PHE A 118 0.10 -2.34 -13.67
N LYS A 119 0.62 -1.12 -13.92
CA LYS A 119 1.07 -0.72 -15.26
C LYS A 119 2.28 -1.52 -15.73
N ALA A 120 3.24 -1.68 -14.84
CA ALA A 120 4.48 -2.44 -14.95
C ALA A 120 5.00 -2.67 -13.51
N PHE A 121 5.99 -3.53 -13.37
CA PHE A 121 6.73 -3.71 -12.12
C PHE A 121 8.22 -3.75 -12.42
N ASP A 122 8.94 -2.72 -11.98
CA ASP A 122 10.35 -2.43 -12.29
C ASP A 122 11.22 -2.22 -11.05
N ILE A 123 10.69 -2.54 -9.85
CA ILE A 123 11.45 -2.49 -8.60
C ILE A 123 12.41 -3.68 -8.55
N GLU A 124 13.71 -3.39 -8.50
CA GLU A 124 14.77 -4.38 -8.41
C GLU A 124 14.92 -4.97 -6.99
N GLY A 125 15.62 -6.10 -6.89
CA GLY A 125 16.09 -6.65 -5.60
C GLY A 125 15.16 -7.66 -4.93
N LEU A 126 13.99 -7.91 -5.51
CA LEU A 126 13.02 -8.92 -5.06
C LEU A 126 12.80 -9.96 -6.17
N ASP A 127 12.79 -11.25 -5.80
CA ASP A 127 12.56 -12.34 -6.75
C ASP A 127 11.09 -12.78 -6.78
N LEU A 128 10.22 -11.90 -7.25
CA LEU A 128 8.75 -12.07 -7.15
C LEU A 128 8.16 -12.85 -8.33
N ASP A 129 7.07 -13.58 -8.07
CA ASP A 129 6.22 -14.20 -9.09
C ASP A 129 5.27 -13.16 -9.71
N VAL A 130 5.83 -12.38 -10.65
CA VAL A 130 5.10 -11.36 -11.43
C VAL A 130 4.45 -12.02 -12.65
N VAL A 131 3.13 -11.88 -12.78
CA VAL A 131 2.34 -12.46 -13.87
C VAL A 131 1.43 -11.41 -14.51
N GLU A 132 0.88 -11.70 -15.69
CA GLU A 132 -0.15 -10.85 -16.29
C GLU A 132 -1.41 -10.85 -15.42
N ASN A 133 -2.01 -9.67 -15.22
CA ASN A 133 -3.21 -9.51 -14.42
C ASN A 133 -4.44 -9.91 -15.24
N PRO A 134 -5.11 -11.03 -14.92
CA PRO A 134 -6.24 -11.54 -15.70
C PRO A 134 -7.50 -10.67 -15.57
N LEU A 135 -7.57 -9.79 -14.56
CA LEU A 135 -8.68 -8.86 -14.37
C LEU A 135 -8.45 -7.52 -15.08
N SER A 136 -7.32 -7.35 -15.77
CA SER A 136 -7.05 -6.15 -16.54
C SER A 136 -7.80 -6.16 -17.87
N PRO A 137 -8.49 -5.07 -18.25
CA PRO A 137 -9.08 -4.93 -19.58
C PRO A 137 -8.04 -4.57 -20.66
N LYS A 138 -6.79 -4.31 -20.27
CA LYS A 138 -5.68 -3.94 -21.16
C LYS A 138 -4.54 -4.96 -21.07
N PRO A 139 -3.96 -5.38 -22.19
CA PRO A 139 -2.82 -6.29 -22.18
C PRO A 139 -1.59 -5.65 -21.52
N GLY A 140 -0.70 -6.48 -21.00
CA GLY A 140 0.58 -6.03 -20.44
C GLY A 140 0.46 -5.34 -19.08
N ARG A 141 -0.65 -5.55 -18.36
CA ARG A 141 -0.78 -5.18 -16.95
C ARG A 141 -0.36 -6.34 -16.08
N VAL A 142 0.31 -6.05 -14.97
CA VAL A 142 0.92 -7.06 -14.12
C VAL A 142 0.25 -7.14 -12.76
N MET A 143 0.36 -8.31 -12.14
CA MET A 143 0.12 -8.53 -10.73
C MET A 143 1.24 -9.40 -10.15
N ILE A 144 1.39 -9.38 -8.84
CA ILE A 144 2.26 -10.27 -8.09
C ILE A 144 1.38 -11.28 -7.39
N LYS A 145 1.71 -12.57 -7.48
CA LYS A 145 0.97 -13.59 -6.74
C LYS A 145 1.15 -13.40 -5.24
N THR A 146 0.09 -13.70 -4.49
CA THR A 146 0.09 -13.56 -3.04
C THR A 146 -0.47 -14.79 -2.35
N ASN A 147 -0.12 -14.96 -1.07
CA ASN A 147 -0.84 -15.86 -0.19
C ASN A 147 -2.19 -15.24 0.25
N LYS A 148 -2.95 -15.97 1.08
CA LYS A 148 -4.25 -15.51 1.61
C LYS A 148 -4.19 -14.22 2.45
N ASN A 149 -3.02 -13.87 2.96
CA ASN A 149 -2.78 -12.67 3.76
C ASN A 149 -2.24 -11.50 2.91
N TYR A 150 -2.17 -11.67 1.59
CA TYR A 150 -1.57 -10.75 0.66
C TYR A 150 -0.05 -10.59 0.80
N GLU A 151 0.66 -11.52 1.45
CA GLU A 151 2.13 -11.53 1.36
C GLU A 151 2.56 -11.98 -0.04
N ALA A 152 3.56 -11.31 -0.59
CA ALA A 152 4.08 -11.58 -1.93
C ALA A 152 4.69 -12.98 -2.01
N LEU A 153 4.46 -13.68 -3.11
CA LEU A 153 5.13 -14.95 -3.40
C LEU A 153 6.39 -14.70 -4.22
N ASP A 154 7.46 -15.41 -3.87
CA ASP A 154 8.62 -15.57 -4.75
C ASP A 154 8.30 -16.49 -5.94
N LYS A 155 9.24 -16.60 -6.89
CA LYS A 155 9.07 -17.44 -8.09
C LYS A 155 8.89 -18.93 -7.79
N ASP A 156 9.32 -19.38 -6.61
CA ASP A 156 9.15 -20.77 -6.15
C ASP A 156 7.81 -20.96 -5.42
N GLY A 157 7.03 -19.90 -5.24
CA GLY A 157 5.71 -19.92 -4.59
C GLY A 157 5.76 -19.76 -3.07
N ASN A 158 6.92 -19.41 -2.49
CA ASN A 158 7.04 -19.18 -1.04
C ASN A 158 6.66 -17.74 -0.71
N ALA A 159 5.94 -17.54 0.40
CA ALA A 159 5.63 -16.21 0.89
C ALA A 159 6.86 -15.51 1.45
N ILE A 160 7.11 -14.28 1.02
CA ILE A 160 8.16 -13.42 1.55
C ILE A 160 7.61 -12.70 2.77
N GLU A 161 8.09 -13.08 3.94
CA GLU A 161 7.62 -12.52 5.21
C GLU A 161 7.77 -10.99 5.25
N ASN A 162 6.68 -10.32 5.66
CA ASN A 162 6.57 -8.87 5.81
C ASN A 162 6.63 -8.07 4.50
N LEU A 163 6.51 -8.72 3.34
CA LEU A 163 6.33 -8.05 2.05
C LEU A 163 4.89 -8.24 1.57
N TYR A 164 4.12 -7.15 1.51
CA TYR A 164 2.69 -7.20 1.18
C TYR A 164 2.34 -6.60 -0.18
N ILE A 165 1.45 -7.32 -0.86
CA ILE A 165 0.59 -7.08 -2.01
C ILE A 165 -0.61 -6.13 -1.82
N ALA A 166 -0.66 -4.89 -2.33
CA ALA A 166 -1.91 -4.11 -2.25
C ALA A 166 -2.43 -3.59 -3.61
N GLY A 167 -3.75 -3.43 -3.69
CA GLY A 167 -4.44 -2.82 -4.84
C GLY A 167 -4.38 -3.67 -6.11
N LEU A 168 -4.27 -3.01 -7.26
CA LEU A 168 -4.30 -3.70 -8.56
C LEU A 168 -3.09 -4.63 -8.76
N LEU A 169 -1.96 -4.32 -8.11
CA LEU A 169 -0.77 -5.15 -8.13
C LEU A 169 -1.00 -6.48 -7.40
N ALA A 170 -1.96 -6.55 -6.48
CA ALA A 170 -2.40 -7.78 -5.83
C ALA A 170 -3.50 -8.53 -6.61
N GLY A 171 -3.77 -8.13 -7.86
CA GLY A 171 -4.74 -8.80 -8.73
C GLY A 171 -6.19 -8.35 -8.57
N PHE A 172 -6.45 -7.21 -7.95
CA PHE A 172 -7.80 -6.64 -7.87
C PHE A 172 -8.22 -5.95 -9.18
N SER A 173 -9.53 -5.87 -9.42
CA SER A 173 -10.10 -5.11 -10.55
C SER A 173 -9.82 -3.61 -10.43
N SER A 174 -9.64 -2.95 -11.58
CA SER A 174 -9.31 -1.52 -11.71
C SER A 174 -10.46 -0.59 -11.29
N MET A 175 -10.76 -0.55 -9.99
CA MET A 175 -11.78 0.30 -9.36
C MET A 175 -11.24 0.94 -8.09
N PHE A 176 -11.61 2.20 -7.84
CA PHE A 176 -11.18 2.95 -6.65
C PHE A 176 -11.42 2.18 -5.35
N THR A 177 -12.64 1.69 -5.15
CA THR A 177 -13.02 0.95 -3.93
C THR A 177 -12.35 -0.41 -3.80
N CYS A 178 -12.10 -1.12 -4.91
CA CYS A 178 -11.34 -2.36 -4.87
C CYS A 178 -9.90 -2.11 -4.43
N ALA A 179 -9.25 -1.09 -4.98
CA ALA A 179 -7.89 -0.72 -4.61
C ALA A 179 -7.81 -0.24 -3.15
N ALA A 180 -8.68 0.70 -2.75
CA ALA A 180 -8.75 1.20 -1.39
C ALA A 180 -9.03 0.09 -0.36
N GLY A 181 -10.03 -0.75 -0.62
CA GLY A 181 -10.39 -1.87 0.27
C GLY A 181 -9.27 -2.90 0.40
N SER A 182 -8.54 -3.21 -0.67
CA SER A 182 -7.33 -4.04 -0.60
C SER A 182 -6.27 -3.42 0.30
N GLY A 183 -6.06 -2.09 0.20
CA GLY A 183 -5.17 -1.36 1.10
C GLY A 183 -5.55 -1.47 2.57
N VAL A 184 -6.84 -1.28 2.88
CA VAL A 184 -7.38 -1.46 4.24
C VAL A 184 -7.14 -2.89 4.74
N GLN A 185 -7.41 -3.91 3.91
CA GLN A 185 -7.21 -5.31 4.28
C GLN A 185 -5.74 -5.61 4.60
N VAL A 186 -4.80 -5.07 3.83
CA VAL A 186 -3.35 -5.21 4.10
C VAL A 186 -2.96 -4.52 5.41
N GLY A 187 -3.46 -3.30 5.65
CA GLY A 187 -3.25 -2.60 6.92
C GLY A 187 -3.72 -3.42 8.12
N ILE A 188 -4.91 -4.03 8.03
CA ILE A 188 -5.45 -4.93 9.06
C ILE A 188 -4.57 -6.18 9.23
N ASN A 189 -4.07 -6.78 8.14
CA ASN A 189 -3.22 -7.97 8.22
C ASN A 189 -1.90 -7.67 8.96
N ILE A 190 -1.30 -6.50 8.69
CA ILE A 190 -0.10 -6.02 9.40
C ILE A 190 -0.40 -5.85 10.89
N LEU A 191 -1.51 -5.19 11.23
CA LEU A 191 -1.87 -4.93 12.63
C LEU A 191 -2.27 -6.21 13.37
N ASN A 192 -2.95 -7.16 12.71
CA ASN A 192 -3.20 -8.50 13.25
C ASN A 192 -1.90 -9.22 13.61
N LYS A 193 -0.87 -9.08 12.76
CA LYS A 193 0.45 -9.65 13.02
C LYS A 193 1.11 -9.01 14.24
N TYR A 194 1.07 -7.68 14.36
CA TYR A 194 1.58 -6.98 15.55
C TYR A 194 0.83 -7.36 16.84
N ALA A 195 -0.49 -7.52 16.75
CA ALA A 195 -1.32 -7.92 17.89
C ALA A 195 -1.21 -9.42 18.25
N GLY A 196 -0.67 -10.26 17.34
CA GLY A 196 -0.65 -11.71 17.47
C GLY A 196 -2.03 -12.37 17.38
N LYS A 197 -3.07 -11.64 16.96
CA LYS A 197 -4.46 -12.10 16.89
C LYS A 197 -5.28 -11.21 15.93
N PRO A 198 -6.43 -11.68 15.43
CA PRO A 198 -7.38 -10.82 14.72
C PRO A 198 -7.84 -9.64 15.60
N ILE A 199 -7.85 -8.45 15.03
CA ILE A 199 -8.32 -7.22 15.67
C ILE A 199 -9.46 -6.57 14.88
N VAL A 200 -10.15 -5.65 15.54
CA VAL A 200 -11.05 -4.71 14.88
C VAL A 200 -10.56 -3.30 15.23
N ILE A 201 -10.48 -2.44 14.22
CA ILE A 201 -10.07 -1.04 14.35
C ILE A 201 -11.30 -0.20 14.08
N HIS A 202 -11.97 0.25 15.13
CA HIS A 202 -13.04 1.23 15.03
C HIS A 202 -13.14 2.03 16.33
N ASP A 203 -13.54 3.28 16.18
CA ASP A 203 -13.96 4.11 17.29
C ASP A 203 -15.43 3.82 17.62
N VAL A 204 -15.75 3.81 18.91
CA VAL A 204 -17.13 3.85 19.38
C VAL A 204 -17.42 5.31 19.76
N PRO A 205 -18.53 5.91 19.26
CA PRO A 205 -18.91 7.29 19.59
C PRO A 205 -19.11 7.55 21.08
#